data_AF-M0MNK4-F1
#
_entry.id   AF-M0MNK4-F1
#
_cell.length_a   1.000
_cell.length_b   1.000
_cell.length_c   1.000
_cell.angle_alpha   90.00
_cell.angle_beta   90.00
_cell.angle_gamma   90.00
#
_symmetry.space_group_name_H-M   'P 1'
#
loop_
_entity.id
_entity.type
_entity.pdbx_description
1 polymer ?
#
loop_
_entity_poly.entity_id
_entity_poly.type
_entity_poly.pdbx_seq_one_letter_code
_entity_poly.pdbx_strand_id
1 'polypeptide(L)'
;MGTFATAVQNRLCDMLAERCVSYKWETERRIAGTPVDIAGRRSAEWVLVELEWRRADPADNTAKLFRHLAEGALDRDNVSDASDTPDADRVAVFQAFTSYYDLTSGGVSAKRENAEFVGRVASGALDRFTYTPIEFELEPPKRGGERPDDWRAVADATARTIASDL
;
A
#
# COMPACT_ATOMS: atom_id res chain seq x y z
N MET A 1 4.45 8.09 -10.42
CA MET A 1 4.47 9.10 -9.33
C MET A 1 5.41 10.25 -9.69
N GLY A 2 5.36 11.39 -8.99
CA GLY A 2 6.38 12.44 -9.12
C GLY A 2 7.61 12.16 -8.24
N THR A 3 8.76 12.77 -8.52
CA THR A 3 10.04 12.53 -7.81
C THR A 3 9.93 12.60 -6.29
N PHE A 4 9.08 13.47 -5.75
CA PHE A 4 8.90 13.57 -4.30
C PHE A 4 8.11 12.38 -3.74
N ALA A 5 7.01 11.98 -4.39
CA ALA A 5 6.25 10.80 -3.96
C ALA A 5 7.11 9.52 -4.03
N THR A 6 7.96 9.38 -5.05
CA THR A 6 8.96 8.29 -5.12
C THR A 6 9.97 8.36 -3.96
N ALA A 7 10.42 9.55 -3.56
CA ALA A 7 11.31 9.68 -2.40
C ALA A 7 10.62 9.27 -1.08
N VAL A 8 9.33 9.57 -0.93
CA VAL A 8 8.52 9.16 0.22
C VAL A 8 8.32 7.63 0.23
N GLN A 9 7.95 7.06 -0.91
CA GLN A 9 7.81 5.61 -1.11
C GLN A 9 9.11 4.88 -0.77
N ASN A 10 10.25 5.32 -1.29
CA ASN A 10 11.55 4.73 -1.00
C ASN A 10 11.87 4.80 0.50
N ARG A 11 11.65 5.96 1.14
CA ARG A 11 11.86 6.09 2.58
C ARG A 11 10.98 5.15 3.38
N LEU A 12 9.69 5.04 3.04
CA LEU A 12 8.77 4.13 3.69
C LEU A 12 9.23 2.67 3.54
N CYS A 13 9.67 2.28 2.34
CA CYS A 13 10.21 0.96 2.05
C CYS A 13 11.48 0.67 2.87
N ASP A 14 12.44 1.59 2.90
CA ASP A 14 13.67 1.46 3.70
C ASP A 14 13.35 1.25 5.18
N MET A 15 12.41 2.04 5.72
CA MET A 15 12.04 1.95 7.14
C MET A 15 11.28 0.67 7.49
N LEU A 16 10.50 0.12 6.54
CA LEU A 16 9.89 -1.20 6.67
C LEU A 16 10.94 -2.30 6.61
N ALA A 17 11.94 -2.19 5.74
CA ALA A 17 13.04 -3.15 5.65
C ALA A 17 13.90 -3.18 6.92
N GLU A 18 14.15 -2.03 7.55
CA GLU A 18 14.86 -1.93 8.83
C GLU A 18 14.09 -2.58 10.00
N ARG A 19 12.75 -2.48 10.00
CA ARG A 19 11.89 -2.95 11.11
C ARG A 19 11.47 -4.40 10.96
N CYS A 20 11.11 -4.77 9.74
CA CYS A 20 10.52 -6.06 9.42
C CYS A 20 11.54 -6.89 8.64
N VAL A 21 12.69 -7.15 9.28
CA VAL A 21 13.88 -7.79 8.66
C VAL A 21 13.62 -9.20 8.11
N SER A 22 12.55 -9.85 8.55
CA SER A 22 12.14 -11.16 8.03
C SER A 22 11.45 -11.10 6.66
N TYR A 23 11.08 -9.90 6.21
CA TYR A 23 10.45 -9.68 4.91
C TYR A 23 11.49 -9.17 3.91
N LYS A 24 11.40 -9.66 2.67
CA LYS A 24 12.09 -9.06 1.52
C LYS A 24 11.21 -7.95 0.96
N TRP A 25 11.67 -6.72 1.06
CA TRP A 25 10.94 -5.52 0.61
C TRP A 25 11.43 -5.03 -0.75
N GLU A 26 10.50 -4.53 -1.55
CA GLU A 26 10.78 -3.88 -2.83
C GLU A 26 9.71 -2.84 -3.17
N THR A 27 10.07 -1.87 -4.01
CA THR A 27 9.15 -0.83 -4.51
C THR A 27 8.65 -1.17 -5.91
N GLU A 28 7.47 -0.67 -6.29
CA GLU A 28 6.90 -0.75 -7.65
C GLU A 28 6.71 -2.19 -8.18
N ARG A 29 6.42 -3.16 -7.30
CA ARG A 29 6.17 -4.54 -7.71
C ARG A 29 4.88 -4.63 -8.52
N ARG A 30 4.87 -5.42 -9.60
CA ARG A 30 3.64 -5.70 -10.36
C ARG A 30 3.01 -7.03 -9.94
N ILE A 31 1.70 -7.00 -9.65
CA ILE A 31 0.87 -8.19 -9.43
C ILE A 31 -0.13 -8.26 -10.58
N ALA A 32 0.03 -9.26 -11.45
CA ALA A 32 -0.77 -9.41 -12.68
C ALA A 32 -0.90 -8.10 -13.48
N GLY A 33 0.19 -7.34 -13.57
CA GLY A 33 0.25 -6.05 -14.28
C GLY A 33 -0.21 -4.83 -13.47
N THR A 34 -0.85 -5.02 -12.31
CA THR A 34 -1.21 -3.92 -11.40
C THR A 34 -0.01 -3.53 -10.55
N PRO A 35 0.48 -2.27 -10.62
CA PRO A 35 1.62 -1.83 -9.82
C PRO A 35 1.20 -1.65 -8.36
N VAL A 36 2.04 -2.12 -7.45
CA VAL A 36 1.96 -1.91 -6.00
C VAL A 36 3.12 -1.04 -5.59
N ASP A 37 2.87 -0.01 -4.78
CA ASP A 37 3.91 0.94 -4.41
C ASP A 37 5.02 0.26 -3.59
N ILE A 38 4.68 -0.55 -2.58
CA ILE A 38 5.66 -1.30 -1.80
C ILE A 38 5.13 -2.71 -1.56
N ALA A 39 5.99 -3.71 -1.75
CA ALA A 39 5.68 -5.11 -1.44
C ALA A 39 6.73 -5.69 -0.50
N GLY A 40 6.27 -6.33 0.58
CA GLY A 40 7.08 -7.14 1.49
C GLY A 40 6.67 -8.61 1.38
N ARG A 41 7.64 -9.52 1.36
CA ARG A 41 7.36 -10.97 1.29
C ARG A 41 8.15 -11.77 2.33
N ARG A 42 7.46 -12.67 3.02
CA ARG A 42 8.04 -13.65 3.95
C ARG A 42 7.33 -14.99 3.78
N SER A 43 8.02 -16.01 3.26
CA SER A 43 7.39 -17.31 2.98
C SER A 43 6.11 -17.12 2.13
N ALA A 44 4.98 -17.68 2.56
CA ALA A 44 3.63 -17.58 1.99
C ALA A 44 2.86 -16.30 2.42
N GLU A 45 3.50 -15.36 3.12
CA GLU A 45 2.88 -14.11 3.57
C GLU A 45 3.36 -12.93 2.72
N TRP A 46 2.39 -12.09 2.37
CA TRP A 46 2.61 -10.90 1.58
C TRP A 46 2.06 -9.67 2.28
N VAL A 47 2.81 -8.58 2.18
CA VAL A 47 2.40 -7.26 2.62
C VAL A 47 2.45 -6.33 1.43
N LEU A 48 1.33 -5.71 1.10
CA LEU A 48 1.19 -4.77 0.01
C LEU A 48 0.84 -3.42 0.61
N VAL A 49 1.58 -2.38 0.25
CA VAL A 49 1.32 -1.01 0.70
C VAL A 49 1.09 -0.13 -0.52
N GLU A 50 -0.07 0.52 -0.56
CA GLU A 50 -0.42 1.56 -1.52
C GLU A 50 -0.30 2.92 -0.85
N LEU A 51 0.44 3.84 -1.46
CA LEU A 51 0.55 5.23 -1.03
C LEU A 51 -0.37 6.10 -1.89
N GLU A 52 -1.57 6.37 -1.36
CA GLU A 52 -2.55 7.23 -2.02
C GLU A 52 -2.12 8.69 -1.89
N TRP A 53 -1.32 9.12 -2.86
CA TRP A 53 -0.75 10.46 -2.89
C TRP A 53 -1.80 11.51 -3.26
N ARG A 54 -2.31 11.49 -4.50
CA ARG A 54 -3.34 12.44 -4.98
C ARG A 54 -4.18 11.83 -6.09
N ARG A 55 -4.35 10.50 -6.09
CA ARG A 55 -5.04 9.77 -7.16
C ARG A 55 -6.50 10.23 -7.22
N ALA A 56 -6.98 10.46 -8.44
CA ALA A 56 -8.36 10.91 -8.65
C ALA A 56 -9.39 9.89 -8.14
N ASP A 57 -9.06 8.60 -8.29
CA ASP A 57 -9.82 7.46 -7.81
C ASP A 57 -8.88 6.50 -7.04
N PRO A 58 -8.80 6.60 -5.71
CA PRO A 58 -7.98 5.70 -4.91
C PRO A 58 -8.57 4.29 -4.75
N ALA A 59 -9.80 4.02 -5.21
CA ALA A 59 -10.38 2.68 -5.10
C ALA A 59 -9.93 1.75 -6.25
N ASP A 60 -9.65 2.32 -7.42
CA ASP A 60 -9.40 1.57 -8.66
C ASP A 60 -8.21 0.59 -8.57
N ASN A 61 -7.06 1.03 -8.04
CA ASN A 61 -5.88 0.16 -7.98
C ASN A 61 -6.09 -0.99 -7.01
N THR A 62 -6.62 -0.70 -5.82
CA THR A 62 -6.92 -1.71 -4.80
C THR A 62 -7.99 -2.70 -5.28
N ALA A 63 -9.03 -2.23 -5.99
CA ALA A 63 -10.03 -3.11 -6.60
C ALA A 63 -9.41 -4.08 -7.63
N LYS A 64 -8.50 -3.59 -8.48
CA LYS A 64 -7.76 -4.44 -9.43
C LYS A 64 -6.89 -5.45 -8.71
N LEU A 65 -6.16 -5.02 -7.68
CA LEU A 65 -5.37 -5.92 -6.84
C LEU A 65 -6.24 -7.02 -6.25
N PHE A 66 -7.34 -6.69 -5.57
CA PHE A 66 -8.23 -7.71 -5.00
C PHE A 66 -8.79 -8.66 -6.03
N ARG A 67 -9.18 -8.17 -7.22
CA ARG A 67 -9.64 -9.04 -8.31
C ARG A 67 -8.54 -10.01 -8.74
N HIS A 68 -7.33 -9.52 -9.01
CA HIS A 68 -6.21 -10.36 -9.40
C HIS A 68 -5.81 -11.35 -8.31
N LEU A 69 -5.79 -10.90 -7.06
CA LEU A 69 -5.49 -11.76 -5.94
C LEU A 69 -6.57 -12.83 -5.79
N ALA A 70 -7.87 -12.50 -5.94
CA ALA A 70 -8.96 -13.48 -5.95
C ALA A 70 -8.84 -14.49 -7.11
N GLU A 71 -8.35 -14.07 -8.27
CA GLU A 71 -8.04 -14.91 -9.43
C GLU A 71 -6.76 -15.76 -9.27
N GLY A 72 -6.05 -15.66 -8.14
CA GLY A 72 -4.86 -16.47 -7.86
C GLY A 72 -3.56 -15.89 -8.42
N ALA A 73 -3.46 -14.57 -8.59
CA ALA A 73 -2.26 -13.92 -9.16
C ALA A 73 -0.95 -14.13 -8.38
N LEU A 74 -1.02 -14.59 -7.12
CA LEU A 74 0.15 -14.94 -6.30
C LEU A 74 0.29 -16.45 -6.09
N ASP A 75 -0.52 -17.25 -6.77
CA ASP A 75 -0.39 -18.70 -6.78
C ASP A 75 0.80 -19.06 -7.69
N ARG A 76 1.60 -20.05 -7.31
CA ARG A 76 2.88 -20.44 -7.92
C ARG A 76 2.77 -20.65 -9.42
N ASP A 77 1.65 -21.22 -9.89
CA ASP A 77 1.37 -21.49 -11.30
C ASP A 77 1.18 -20.22 -12.13
N ASN A 78 0.90 -19.08 -11.49
CA ASN A 78 0.60 -17.79 -12.13
C ASN A 78 1.73 -16.76 -11.99
N VAL A 79 2.81 -17.07 -11.28
CA VAL A 79 3.97 -16.18 -11.11
C VAL A 79 5.07 -16.57 -12.10
N SER A 80 5.49 -15.64 -12.96
CA SER A 80 6.48 -15.93 -14.02
C SER A 80 7.93 -16.06 -13.53
N ASP A 81 8.19 -15.84 -12.24
CA ASP A 81 9.52 -15.80 -11.60
C ASP A 81 9.67 -16.94 -10.53
N ALA A 82 8.95 -18.05 -10.75
CA ALA A 82 8.43 -18.96 -9.73
C ALA A 82 9.33 -20.12 -9.24
N SER A 83 10.66 -20.12 -9.41
CA SER A 83 11.42 -21.26 -8.86
C SER A 83 11.41 -21.30 -7.32
N ASP A 84 11.26 -20.15 -6.64
CA ASP A 84 11.32 -20.04 -5.16
C ASP A 84 10.19 -19.23 -4.52
N THR A 85 9.06 -19.02 -5.23
CA THR A 85 7.90 -18.30 -4.67
C THR A 85 6.83 -19.29 -4.24
N PRO A 86 6.58 -19.47 -2.92
CA PRO A 86 5.45 -20.26 -2.46
C PRO A 86 4.12 -19.52 -2.72
N ASP A 87 3.03 -20.28 -2.78
CA ASP A 87 1.67 -19.71 -2.84
C ASP A 87 1.44 -18.75 -1.68
N ALA A 88 0.69 -17.68 -1.92
CA ALA A 88 0.33 -16.74 -0.88
C ALA A 88 -0.86 -17.27 -0.06
N ASP A 89 -0.59 -17.71 1.17
CA ASP A 89 -1.62 -18.10 2.15
C ASP A 89 -2.32 -16.88 2.77
N ARG A 90 -1.58 -15.78 2.91
CA ARG A 90 -2.07 -14.53 3.51
C ARG A 90 -1.51 -13.31 2.79
N VAL A 91 -2.39 -12.33 2.54
CA VAL A 91 -2.00 -11.02 2.01
C VAL A 91 -2.59 -9.92 2.89
N ALA A 92 -1.72 -9.10 3.47
CA ALA A 92 -2.09 -7.87 4.16
C ALA A 92 -1.96 -6.69 3.19
N VAL A 93 -3.03 -5.92 3.04
CA VAL A 93 -3.07 -4.72 2.20
C VAL A 93 -3.23 -3.50 3.09
N PHE A 94 -2.23 -2.65 3.09
CA PHE A 94 -2.24 -1.35 3.74
C PHE A 94 -2.45 -0.27 2.69
N GLN A 95 -3.47 0.57 2.87
CA GLN A 95 -3.70 1.71 1.99
C GLN A 95 -3.49 3.00 2.77
N ALA A 96 -2.34 3.65 2.53
CA ALA A 96 -1.91 4.84 3.24
C ALA A 96 -2.42 6.09 2.52
N PHE A 97 -3.33 6.84 3.15
CA PHE A 97 -3.96 8.02 2.58
C PHE A 97 -3.30 9.30 3.07
N THR A 98 -2.89 10.14 2.14
CA THR A 98 -2.40 11.48 2.49
C THR A 98 -3.54 12.42 2.92
N SER A 99 -3.20 13.52 3.60
CA SER A 99 -4.19 14.54 4.01
C SER A 99 -4.91 15.23 2.85
N TYR A 100 -4.48 15.00 1.61
CA TYR A 100 -5.21 15.40 0.39
C TYR A 100 -6.66 14.89 0.38
N TYR A 101 -6.93 13.77 1.04
CA TYR A 101 -8.25 13.18 1.11
C TYR A 101 -9.10 13.69 2.28
N ASP A 102 -8.57 14.57 3.14
CA ASP A 102 -9.29 15.08 4.30
C ASP A 102 -10.18 16.27 3.93
N LEU A 103 -11.34 16.36 4.58
CA LEU A 103 -12.25 17.49 4.39
C LEU A 103 -11.98 18.57 5.43
N THR A 104 -12.06 19.84 5.02
CA THR A 104 -11.93 20.99 5.94
C THR A 104 -13.03 21.03 6.99
N SER A 105 -14.19 20.40 6.72
CA SER A 105 -15.30 20.23 7.66
C SER A 105 -15.08 19.13 8.70
N GLY A 106 -13.95 18.43 8.65
CA GLY A 106 -13.73 17.17 9.35
C GLY A 106 -14.26 15.97 8.55
N GLY A 107 -13.68 14.81 8.80
CA GLY A 107 -13.91 13.59 8.03
C GLY A 107 -13.08 13.53 6.74
N VAL A 108 -13.40 12.55 5.89
CA VAL A 108 -12.66 12.26 4.67
C VAL A 108 -13.53 12.40 3.44
N SER A 109 -12.90 12.62 2.29
CA SER A 109 -13.57 12.74 1.01
C SER A 109 -14.27 11.44 0.62
N ALA A 110 -15.38 11.56 -0.12
CA ALA A 110 -16.10 10.40 -0.67
C ALA A 110 -15.19 9.45 -1.49
N LYS A 111 -14.11 9.97 -2.07
CA LYS A 111 -13.10 9.16 -2.77
C LYS A 111 -12.43 8.16 -1.82
N ARG A 112 -12.00 8.64 -0.66
CA ARG A 112 -11.39 7.79 0.38
C ARG A 112 -12.44 6.88 1.00
N GLU A 113 -13.65 7.38 1.31
CA GLU A 113 -14.74 6.54 1.83
C GLU A 113 -15.03 5.33 0.91
N ASN A 114 -15.06 5.57 -0.42
CA ASN A 114 -15.27 4.52 -1.41
C ASN A 114 -14.10 3.52 -1.45
N ALA A 115 -12.86 4.00 -1.41
CA ALA A 115 -11.68 3.12 -1.39
C ALA A 115 -11.66 2.23 -0.15
N GLU A 116 -11.93 2.80 1.02
CA GLU A 116 -12.03 2.03 2.26
C GLU A 116 -13.21 1.05 2.24
N PHE A 117 -14.36 1.43 1.66
CA PHE A 117 -15.48 0.52 1.48
C PHE A 117 -15.10 -0.69 0.62
N VAL A 118 -14.44 -0.47 -0.52
CA VAL A 118 -13.96 -1.56 -1.39
C VAL A 118 -12.99 -2.47 -0.64
N GLY A 119 -12.03 -1.88 0.09
CA GLY A 119 -11.07 -2.65 0.90
C GLY A 119 -11.73 -3.52 1.97
N ARG A 120 -12.69 -2.96 2.71
CA ARG A 120 -13.45 -3.71 3.72
C ARG A 120 -14.28 -4.83 3.11
N VAL A 121 -14.96 -4.58 1.99
CA VAL A 121 -15.76 -5.60 1.29
C VAL A 121 -14.87 -6.74 0.81
N ALA A 122 -13.71 -6.43 0.21
CA ALA A 122 -12.78 -7.44 -0.27
C ALA A 122 -12.22 -8.29 0.88
N SER A 123 -11.78 -7.67 1.97
CA SER A 123 -11.28 -8.39 3.16
C SER A 123 -12.36 -9.24 3.82
N GLY A 124 -13.62 -8.79 3.83
CA GLY A 124 -14.75 -9.57 4.34
C GLY A 124 -15.20 -10.72 3.43
N ALA A 125 -14.90 -10.65 2.13
CA ALA A 125 -15.29 -11.68 1.15
C ALA A 125 -14.22 -12.76 0.95
N LEU A 126 -12.97 -12.51 1.33
CA LEU A 126 -11.80 -13.33 0.96
C LEU A 126 -10.94 -13.56 2.20
N ASP A 127 -11.03 -14.76 2.80
CA ASP A 127 -10.41 -15.11 4.09
C ASP A 127 -8.89 -14.90 4.15
N ARG A 128 -8.21 -14.97 3.00
CA ARG A 128 -6.76 -14.76 2.90
C ARG A 128 -6.33 -13.29 2.94
N PHE A 129 -7.28 -12.34 2.92
CA PHE A 129 -6.99 -10.91 2.79
C PHE A 129 -7.36 -10.12 4.04
N THR A 130 -6.40 -9.34 4.52
CA THR A 130 -6.63 -8.28 5.50
C THR A 130 -6.45 -6.93 4.82
N TYR A 131 -7.33 -5.99 5.14
CA TYR A 131 -7.27 -4.62 4.64
C TYR A 131 -7.23 -3.64 5.81
N THR A 132 -6.22 -2.77 5.81
CA THR A 132 -6.05 -1.74 6.83
C THR A 132 -5.84 -0.38 6.15
N PRO A 133 -6.80 0.55 6.22
CA PRO A 133 -6.55 1.93 5.82
C PRO A 133 -5.69 2.60 6.90
N ILE A 134 -4.68 3.36 6.48
CA ILE A 134 -3.76 4.06 7.39
C ILE A 134 -3.70 5.54 7.02
N GLU A 135 -3.66 6.38 8.04
CA GLU A 135 -3.37 7.81 7.89
C GLU A 135 -1.90 8.02 7.52
N PHE A 136 -1.67 8.80 6.47
CA PHE A 136 -0.36 9.32 6.10
C PHE A 136 -0.42 10.84 6.27
N GLU A 137 -0.12 11.34 7.47
CA GLU A 137 -0.31 12.75 7.88
C GLU A 137 0.66 13.72 7.18
N LEU A 138 0.57 13.80 5.86
CA LEU A 138 1.34 14.68 5.01
C LEU A 138 0.38 15.27 3.99
N GLU A 139 0.34 16.60 3.88
CA GLU A 139 -0.30 17.26 2.75
C GLU A 139 0.66 17.24 1.54
N PRO A 140 0.31 16.55 0.46
CA PRO A 140 1.16 16.49 -0.72
C PRO A 140 1.28 17.87 -1.38
N PRO A 141 2.49 18.36 -1.68
CA PRO A 141 2.64 19.66 -2.31
C PRO A 141 1.98 19.67 -3.70
N LYS A 142 1.42 20.82 -4.06
CA LYS A 142 1.02 21.10 -5.45
C LYS A 142 2.26 21.02 -6.35
N ARG A 143 2.04 20.82 -7.66
CA ARG A 143 3.15 20.69 -8.62
C ARG A 143 4.09 21.91 -8.52
N GLY A 144 5.37 21.66 -8.23
CA GLY A 144 6.39 22.69 -8.06
C GLY A 144 6.41 23.35 -6.67
N GLY A 145 5.55 22.92 -5.74
CA GLY A 145 5.59 23.36 -4.35
C GLY A 145 6.77 22.76 -3.58
N GLU A 146 7.09 23.41 -2.46
CA GLU A 146 8.15 22.96 -1.55
C GLU A 146 7.78 21.66 -0.84
N ARG A 147 8.81 20.86 -0.51
CA ARG A 147 8.62 19.63 0.25
C ARG A 147 8.42 20.00 1.72
N PRO A 148 7.39 19.48 2.42
CA PRO A 148 7.23 19.70 3.86
C PRO A 148 8.46 19.18 4.62
N ASP A 149 9.00 19.91 5.59
CA ASP A 149 10.27 19.55 6.25
C ASP A 149 10.22 18.24 7.04
N ASP A 150 9.03 17.87 7.52
CA ASP A 150 8.75 16.73 8.38
C ASP A 150 8.37 15.45 7.62
N TRP A 151 8.37 15.45 6.28
CA TRP A 151 7.92 14.32 5.46
C TRP A 151 8.58 12.98 5.80
N ARG A 152 9.86 13.02 6.22
CA ARG A 152 10.60 11.82 6.65
C ARG A 152 10.04 11.28 7.96
N ALA A 153 9.75 12.15 8.93
CA ALA A 153 9.20 11.75 10.21
C ALA A 153 7.81 11.12 10.04
N VAL A 154 6.99 11.66 9.13
CA VAL A 154 5.69 11.08 8.76
C VAL A 154 5.87 9.68 8.16
N ALA A 155 6.73 9.53 7.15
CA ALA A 155 7.01 8.22 6.55
C ALA A 155 7.51 7.19 7.59
N ASP A 156 8.40 7.62 8.49
CA ASP A 156 8.92 6.78 9.57
C ASP A 156 7.83 6.37 10.57
N ALA A 157 6.86 7.25 10.82
CA ALA A 157 5.71 6.97 11.69
C ALA A 157 4.76 5.97 11.04
N THR A 158 4.40 6.18 9.78
CA THR A 158 3.58 5.21 9.03
C THR A 158 4.23 3.83 8.99
N ALA A 159 5.56 3.76 8.78
CA ALA A 159 6.29 2.49 8.82
C ALA A 159 6.16 1.78 10.17
N ARG A 160 6.17 2.53 11.29
CA ARG A 160 5.96 1.96 12.63
C ARG A 160 4.54 1.43 12.82
N THR A 161 3.54 2.14 12.33
CA THR A 161 2.14 1.68 12.37
C THR A 161 1.98 0.36 11.62
N ILE A 162 2.45 0.31 10.36
CA ILE A 162 2.40 -0.92 9.55
C ILE A 162 3.16 -2.05 10.26
N ALA A 163 4.39 -1.80 10.73
CA ALA A 163 5.20 -2.82 11.38
C ALA A 163 4.60 -3.35 12.70
N SER A 164 3.71 -2.60 13.36
CA SER A 164 3.04 -3.06 14.58
C SER A 164 1.89 -4.03 14.29
N ASP A 165 1.39 -4.05 13.05
CA ASP A 165 0.31 -4.91 12.58
C ASP A 165 0.83 -6.18 11.86
N LEU A 166 2.16 -6.33 11.72
CA LEU A 166 2.85 -7.46 11.06
C LEU A 166 3.52 -8.41 12.05
#